data_AF-A0A7C3I196-F1
#
_entry.id   AF-A0A7C3I196-F1
#
_cell.length_a   1.000
_cell.length_b   1.000
_cell.length_c   1.000
_cell.angle_alpha   90.00
_cell.angle_beta   90.00
_cell.angle_gamma   90.00
#
_symmetry.space_group_name_H-M   'P 1'
#
loop_
_entity.id
_entity.type
_entity.pdbx_description
1 polymer ?
#
loop_
_entity_poly.entity_id
_entity_poly.type
_entity_poly.pdbx_seq_one_letter_code
_entity_poly.pdbx_strand_id
1 'polypeptide(L)'
;MYPRTSELEQELIARLKENAGGNARAMSATIIALSSKAHAEEVDRWIESLMGRRPARLLHLRGYSKDGLHSWSSARCALDRQDRGICFEDVYIETPDDGAYQGRIWGPLILRELPAILVWTLGPDALNSCEYDCVERVDLTILYGSWDLKHYKRGLASYRDAVYGALQASNPLVDLTWEQLLPLRFAL
;
A
#
# COMPACT_ATOMS: atom_id res chain seq x y z
N MET A 1 -15.99 13.19 13.04
CA MET A 1 -16.67 11.88 13.17
C MET A 1 -16.33 11.10 11.92
N TYR A 2 -15.38 10.17 11.99
CA TYR A 2 -14.96 9.39 10.81
C TYR A 2 -16.07 8.38 10.44
N PRO A 3 -16.40 8.19 9.15
CA PRO A 3 -17.46 7.29 8.72
C PRO A 3 -17.17 5.84 9.16
N ARG A 4 -18.23 5.08 9.45
CA ARG A 4 -18.19 3.80 10.20
C ARG A 4 -17.49 2.62 9.52
N THR A 5 -17.11 2.74 8.26
CA THR A 5 -16.12 1.91 7.53
C THR A 5 -15.90 2.66 6.22
N SER A 6 -14.67 2.95 5.80
CA SER A 6 -14.46 3.47 4.45
C SER A 6 -14.88 2.39 3.44
N GLU A 7 -15.38 2.78 2.26
CA GLU A 7 -15.67 1.83 1.16
C GLU A 7 -14.42 0.99 0.84
N LEU A 8 -13.25 1.59 0.94
CA LEU A 8 -11.95 0.93 0.93
C LEU A 8 -11.80 -0.20 1.95
N GLU A 9 -12.22 0.00 3.20
CA GLU A 9 -12.18 -1.06 4.21
C GLU A 9 -13.10 -2.24 3.81
N GLN A 10 -14.22 -1.96 3.14
CA GLN A 10 -15.14 -2.99 2.66
C GLN A 10 -14.58 -3.75 1.45
N GLU A 11 -14.01 -3.06 0.47
CA GLU A 11 -13.36 -3.67 -0.70
C GLU A 11 -12.13 -4.48 -0.28
N LEU A 12 -11.30 -3.93 0.61
CA LEU A 12 -10.16 -4.66 1.18
C LEU A 12 -10.64 -5.95 1.88
N ILE A 13 -11.72 -5.87 2.67
CA ILE A 13 -12.30 -7.06 3.31
C ILE A 13 -12.86 -8.05 2.28
N ALA A 14 -13.48 -7.57 1.19
CA ALA A 14 -14.02 -8.41 0.13
C ALA A 14 -12.89 -9.17 -0.58
N ARG A 15 -11.84 -8.47 -1.02
CA ARG A 15 -10.67 -9.07 -1.68
C ARG A 15 -9.89 -9.99 -0.77
N LEU A 16 -9.71 -9.61 0.49
CA LEU A 16 -9.10 -10.49 1.48
C LEU A 16 -9.96 -11.74 1.74
N LYS A 17 -11.28 -11.68 1.65
CA LYS A 17 -12.14 -12.88 1.76
C LYS A 17 -12.10 -13.74 0.50
N GLU A 18 -11.99 -13.13 -0.67
CA GLU A 18 -11.87 -13.82 -1.96
C GLU A 18 -10.53 -14.57 -2.05
N ASN A 19 -9.43 -13.95 -1.59
CA ASN A 19 -8.07 -14.47 -1.74
C ASN A 19 -7.60 -15.26 -0.50
N ALA A 20 -7.95 -14.83 0.72
CA ALA A 20 -7.59 -15.53 1.95
C ALA A 20 -8.81 -16.34 2.45
N GLY A 21 -8.79 -17.64 2.18
CA GLY A 21 -9.84 -18.58 2.56
C GLY A 21 -10.30 -18.40 4.02
N GLY A 22 -11.50 -17.85 4.18
CA GLY A 22 -12.41 -18.13 5.29
C GLY A 22 -11.93 -17.87 6.73
N ASN A 23 -11.38 -16.70 7.08
CA ASN A 23 -11.43 -16.18 8.47
C ASN A 23 -11.16 -14.66 8.62
N ALA A 24 -11.91 -13.82 7.90
CA ALA A 24 -11.73 -12.36 7.82
C ALA A 24 -11.93 -11.52 9.12
N ARG A 25 -12.35 -12.12 10.25
CA ARG A 25 -12.75 -11.38 11.47
C ARG A 25 -11.58 -10.97 12.40
N ALA A 26 -10.38 -11.54 12.23
CA ALA A 26 -9.21 -11.25 13.07
C ALA A 26 -7.90 -11.01 12.27
N MET A 27 -7.99 -10.80 10.95
CA MET A 27 -6.81 -10.91 10.10
C MET A 27 -5.87 -9.73 10.25
N SER A 28 -4.67 -10.05 10.73
CA SER A 28 -3.49 -9.24 10.53
C SER A 28 -3.04 -9.33 9.08
N ALA A 29 -2.40 -8.28 8.57
CA ALA A 29 -1.81 -8.27 7.24
C ALA A 29 -0.37 -7.75 7.31
N THR A 30 0.42 -8.11 6.32
CA THR A 30 1.69 -7.44 6.02
C THR A 30 1.39 -6.35 5.00
N ILE A 31 1.61 -5.09 5.37
CA ILE A 31 1.48 -3.93 4.48
C ILE A 31 2.88 -3.54 4.03
N ILE A 32 3.10 -3.52 2.73
CA ILE A 32 4.37 -3.12 2.11
C ILE A 32 4.18 -1.73 1.53
N ALA A 33 4.86 -0.74 2.09
CA ALA A 33 4.70 0.67 1.80
C ALA A 33 5.89 1.22 1.04
N LEU A 34 5.68 1.66 -0.19
CA LEU A 34 6.73 2.27 -0.99
C LEU A 34 6.65 3.79 -0.86
N SER A 35 7.79 4.44 -0.62
CA SER A 35 7.88 5.89 -0.60
C SER A 35 9.31 6.33 -0.89
N SER A 36 9.51 7.56 -1.39
CA SER A 36 10.82 8.19 -1.25
C SER A 36 10.99 8.72 0.18
N LYS A 37 12.22 8.92 0.64
CA LYS A 37 12.47 9.54 1.95
C LYS A 37 11.76 10.89 2.13
N ALA A 38 11.63 11.67 1.07
CA ALA A 38 10.94 12.97 1.11
C ALA A 38 9.43 12.88 1.33
N HIS A 39 8.82 11.72 1.05
CA HIS A 39 7.37 11.50 1.12
C HIS A 39 6.95 10.45 2.15
N ALA A 40 7.89 9.86 2.87
CA ALA A 40 7.64 8.81 3.85
C ALA A 40 6.55 9.20 4.86
N GLU A 41 6.63 10.40 5.44
CA GLU A 41 5.65 10.88 6.44
C GLU A 41 4.22 11.01 5.89
N GLU A 42 4.03 11.28 4.59
CA GLU A 42 2.70 11.32 3.99
C GLU A 42 2.14 9.91 3.85
N VAL A 43 2.95 8.97 3.35
CA VAL A 43 2.56 7.57 3.16
C VAL A 43 2.29 6.91 4.51
N ASP A 44 3.14 7.13 5.52
CA ASP A 44 2.99 6.58 6.86
C ASP A 44 1.66 7.01 7.48
N ARG A 45 1.35 8.33 7.46
CA ARG A 45 0.07 8.86 7.97
C ARG A 45 -1.14 8.29 7.23
N TRP A 46 -1.01 8.10 5.93
CA TRP A 46 -2.07 7.53 5.12
C TRP A 46 -2.31 6.06 5.47
N ILE A 47 -1.27 5.25 5.61
CA ILE A 47 -1.38 3.85 6.06
C ILE A 47 -2.02 3.76 7.44
N GLU A 48 -1.59 4.62 8.37
CA GLU A 48 -2.20 4.71 9.69
C GLU A 48 -3.71 4.99 9.63
N SER A 49 -4.15 5.79 8.67
CA SER A 49 -5.58 6.07 8.45
C SER A 49 -6.35 4.84 7.92
N LEU A 50 -5.69 3.99 7.14
CA LEU A 50 -6.31 2.80 6.55
C LEU A 50 -6.56 1.69 7.56
N MET A 51 -5.65 1.53 8.51
CA MET A 51 -5.62 0.29 9.27
C MET A 51 -6.80 0.08 10.20
N GLY A 52 -7.66 1.09 10.44
CA GLY A 52 -8.81 0.98 11.35
C GLY A 52 -8.44 0.46 12.75
N ARG A 53 -7.12 0.44 13.03
CA ARG A 53 -6.43 -0.26 14.11
C ARG A 53 -6.72 -1.77 14.13
N ARG A 54 -6.19 -2.55 13.19
CA ARG A 54 -6.03 -4.02 13.29
C ARG A 54 -4.55 -4.37 13.40
N PRO A 55 -4.15 -5.49 14.03
CA PRO A 55 -2.73 -5.79 14.14
C PRO A 55 -2.15 -5.95 12.72
N ALA A 56 -1.01 -5.34 12.45
CA ALA A 56 -0.39 -5.41 11.14
C ALA A 56 1.13 -5.34 11.27
N ARG A 57 1.80 -5.97 10.31
CA ARG A 57 3.23 -5.77 10.06
C ARG A 57 3.36 -4.75 8.94
N LEU A 58 4.11 -3.68 9.15
CA LEU A 58 4.33 -2.64 8.16
C LEU A 58 5.78 -2.71 7.70
N LEU A 59 6.01 -2.92 6.42
CA LEU A 59 7.31 -2.83 5.78
C LEU A 59 7.40 -1.48 5.06
N HIS A 60 8.14 -0.54 5.63
CA HIS A 60 8.39 0.80 5.08
C HIS A 60 9.62 0.77 4.19
N LEU A 61 9.40 0.75 2.87
CA LEU A 61 10.43 0.70 1.85
C LEU A 61 10.68 2.11 1.31
N ARG A 62 11.88 2.62 1.57
CA ARG A 62 12.22 4.02 1.34
C ARG A 62 13.40 4.16 0.40
N GLY A 63 13.13 4.60 -0.83
CA GLY A 63 14.19 4.92 -1.78
C GLY A 63 14.73 6.34 -1.60
N TYR A 64 15.86 6.60 -2.25
CA TYR A 64 16.52 7.92 -2.31
C TYR A 64 16.91 8.50 -0.93
N SER A 65 17.29 7.64 0.01
CA SER A 65 17.83 8.03 1.32
C SER A 65 19.29 8.48 1.21
N LYS A 66 19.55 9.77 1.47
CA LYS A 66 20.91 10.35 1.41
C LYS A 66 21.88 9.74 2.44
N ASP A 67 21.34 9.11 3.47
CA ASP A 67 22.12 8.57 4.59
C ASP A 67 22.72 7.19 4.28
N GLY A 68 22.36 6.58 3.14
CA GLY A 68 22.82 5.25 2.73
C GLY A 68 21.81 4.15 3.05
N LEU A 69 22.29 2.90 3.09
CA LEU A 69 21.47 1.74 3.42
C LEU A 69 21.25 1.64 4.93
N HIS A 70 20.00 1.71 5.37
CA HIS A 70 19.62 1.56 6.79
C HIS A 70 18.43 0.63 6.92
N SER A 71 18.44 -0.21 7.96
CA SER A 71 17.28 -1.01 8.33
C SER A 71 17.12 -1.07 9.83
N TRP A 72 15.89 -0.84 10.31
CA TRP A 72 15.56 -0.98 11.73
C TRP A 72 14.12 -1.45 11.89
N SER A 73 13.79 -1.94 13.08
CA SER A 73 12.44 -2.33 13.45
C SER A 73 11.99 -1.56 14.68
N SER A 74 10.71 -1.21 14.72
CA SER A 74 10.04 -0.64 15.87
C SER A 74 8.76 -1.41 16.15
N ALA A 75 8.27 -1.34 17.38
CA ALA A 75 6.95 -1.84 17.74
C ALA A 75 6.20 -0.73 18.45
N ARG A 76 4.92 -0.57 18.12
CA ARG A 76 4.04 0.43 18.73
C ARG A 76 2.68 -0.18 18.98
N CYS A 77 1.98 0.30 20.00
CA CYS A 77 0.64 -0.19 20.32
C CYS A 77 -0.35 0.98 20.37
N ALA A 78 -1.58 0.73 19.92
CA ALA A 78 -2.71 1.65 19.98
C ALA A 78 -3.99 0.88 20.35
N LEU A 79 -4.97 1.57 20.92
CA LEU A 79 -6.28 0.97 21.22
C LEU A 79 -7.11 0.89 19.95
N ASP A 80 -7.79 -0.19 19.62
CA ASP A 80 -8.61 -0.28 18.41
C ASP A 80 -9.94 0.49 18.49
N ARG A 81 -10.82 0.36 17.48
CA ARG A 81 -12.16 0.97 17.51
C ARG A 81 -13.08 0.40 18.59
N GLN A 82 -12.70 -0.72 19.22
CA GLN A 82 -13.39 -1.39 20.32
C GLN A 82 -12.61 -1.27 21.64
N ASP A 83 -11.67 -0.33 21.74
CA ASP A 83 -10.80 -0.08 22.90
C ASP A 83 -9.90 -1.28 23.29
N ARG A 84 -9.57 -2.16 22.34
CA ARG A 84 -8.65 -3.28 22.55
C ARG A 84 -7.22 -2.88 22.20
N GLY A 85 -6.26 -3.21 23.05
CA GLY A 85 -4.85 -2.97 22.74
C GLY A 85 -4.38 -3.78 21.53
N ILE A 86 -3.84 -3.11 20.52
CA ILE A 86 -3.30 -3.71 19.31
C ILE A 86 -1.90 -3.19 19.09
N CYS A 87 -0.98 -4.09 18.79
CA CYS A 87 0.40 -3.74 18.49
C CYS A 87 0.71 -3.97 17.01
N PHE A 88 1.62 -3.14 16.50
CA PHE A 88 2.10 -3.12 15.14
C PHE A 88 3.62 -3.31 15.18
N GLU A 89 4.12 -4.07 14.23
CA GLU A 89 5.55 -4.16 13.95
C GLU A 89 5.83 -3.27 12.73
N ASP A 90 6.69 -2.27 12.89
CA ASP A 90 7.15 -1.42 11.80
C ASP A 90 8.59 -1.80 11.46
N VAL A 91 8.84 -2.31 10.26
CA VAL A 91 10.17 -2.59 9.72
C VAL A 91 10.47 -1.54 8.67
N TYR A 92 11.64 -0.91 8.76
CA TYR A 92 12.08 0.13 7.84
C TYR A 92 13.27 -0.37 7.04
N ILE A 93 13.26 -0.12 5.73
CA ILE A 93 14.37 -0.39 4.82
C ILE A 93 14.56 0.88 3.98
N GLU A 94 15.67 1.57 4.18
CA GLU A 94 16.05 2.75 3.41
C GLU A 94 17.24 2.45 2.51
N THR A 95 17.17 2.87 1.24
CA THR A 95 18.27 2.76 0.26
C THR A 95 18.55 4.12 -0.38
N PRO A 96 19.79 4.41 -0.82
CA PRO A 96 20.11 5.64 -1.54
C PRO A 96 19.57 5.69 -2.97
N ASP A 97 19.15 4.55 -3.51
CA ASP A 97 18.53 4.35 -4.81
C ASP A 97 17.10 3.80 -4.65
N ASP A 98 16.52 3.30 -5.75
CA ASP A 98 15.23 2.61 -5.81
C ASP A 98 15.30 1.12 -5.44
N GLY A 99 16.47 0.62 -5.01
CA GLY A 99 16.69 -0.77 -4.66
C GLY A 99 15.75 -1.29 -3.59
N ALA A 100 15.32 -0.45 -2.65
CA ALA A 100 14.33 -0.80 -1.61
C ALA A 100 13.00 -1.31 -2.19
N TYR A 101 12.62 -0.87 -3.40
CA TYR A 101 11.33 -1.20 -4.00
C TYR A 101 11.31 -2.61 -4.63
N GLN A 102 12.48 -3.19 -4.88
CA GLN A 102 12.61 -4.46 -5.58
C GLN A 102 12.05 -5.62 -4.74
N GLY A 103 11.16 -6.41 -5.35
CA GLY A 103 10.45 -7.54 -4.70
C GLY A 103 11.36 -8.53 -3.98
N ARG A 104 12.59 -8.72 -4.46
CA ARG A 104 13.60 -9.60 -3.86
C ARG A 104 14.12 -9.13 -2.50
N ILE A 105 14.09 -7.83 -2.22
CA ILE A 105 14.64 -7.25 -0.99
C ILE A 105 13.69 -7.48 0.18
N TRP A 106 12.40 -7.21 -0.03
CA TRP A 106 11.37 -7.30 1.01
C TRP A 106 10.56 -8.60 0.97
N GLY A 107 10.57 -9.31 -0.15
CA GLY A 107 9.86 -10.59 -0.32
C GLY A 107 10.14 -11.62 0.79
N PRO A 108 11.39 -11.83 1.24
CA PRO A 108 11.69 -12.73 2.36
C PRO A 108 11.11 -12.31 3.72
N LEU A 109 10.68 -11.04 3.87
CA LEU A 109 10.09 -10.52 5.10
C LEU A 109 8.57 -10.69 5.16
N ILE A 110 7.95 -11.18 4.09
CA ILE A 110 6.52 -11.48 4.07
C ILE A 110 6.26 -12.76 4.87
N LEU A 111 5.34 -12.67 5.82
CA LEU A 111 4.85 -13.83 6.56
C LEU A 111 3.80 -14.55 5.71
N ARG A 112 4.06 -15.80 5.31
CA ARG A 112 3.22 -16.56 4.37
C ARG A 112 1.80 -16.79 4.88
N GLU A 113 1.62 -16.78 6.20
CA GLU A 113 0.35 -17.00 6.87
C GLU A 113 -0.50 -15.72 6.94
N LEU A 114 0.06 -14.57 6.59
CA LEU A 114 -0.64 -13.29 6.58
C LEU A 114 -0.82 -12.80 5.14
N PRO A 115 -1.98 -12.22 4.82
CA PRO A 115 -2.15 -11.51 3.56
C PRO A 115 -1.11 -10.40 3.40
N ALA A 116 -0.52 -10.30 2.23
CA ALA A 116 0.43 -9.27 1.84
C ALA A 116 -0.24 -8.23 0.94
N ILE A 117 -0.15 -6.96 1.32
CA ILE A 117 -0.77 -5.83 0.65
C ILE A 117 0.33 -4.86 0.22
N LEU A 118 0.48 -4.62 -1.07
CA LEU A 118 1.41 -3.65 -1.63
C LEU A 118 0.74 -2.29 -1.78
N VAL A 119 1.24 -1.28 -1.06
CA VAL A 119 0.88 0.13 -1.27
C VAL A 119 1.85 0.71 -2.29
N TRP A 120 1.36 0.87 -3.51
CA TRP A 120 2.14 1.34 -4.65
C TRP A 120 1.99 2.84 -4.84
N THR A 121 3.10 3.57 -4.72
CA THR A 121 3.14 5.02 -4.87
C THR A 121 3.86 5.47 -6.13
N LEU A 122 4.64 4.62 -6.81
CA LEU A 122 5.54 5.01 -7.91
C LEU A 122 4.84 5.26 -9.28
N GLY A 123 3.51 5.32 -9.29
CA GLY A 123 2.69 5.49 -10.48
C GLY A 123 2.37 4.17 -11.20
N PRO A 124 1.24 4.06 -11.93
CA PRO A 124 0.76 2.77 -12.46
C PRO A 124 1.67 2.15 -13.51
N ASP A 125 2.36 2.97 -14.33
CA ASP A 125 3.28 2.46 -15.36
C ASP A 125 4.45 1.69 -14.76
N ALA A 126 4.96 2.18 -13.63
CA ALA A 126 6.09 1.56 -12.95
C ALA A 126 5.72 0.22 -12.30
N LEU A 127 4.41 -0.03 -12.09
CA LEU A 127 3.94 -1.30 -11.53
C LEU A 127 4.24 -2.47 -12.47
N ASN A 128 4.04 -2.26 -13.77
CA ASN A 128 4.32 -3.25 -14.81
C ASN A 128 5.83 -3.46 -15.04
N SER A 129 6.65 -2.48 -14.64
CA SER A 129 8.10 -2.55 -14.74
C SER A 129 8.77 -2.91 -13.42
N CYS A 130 8.03 -3.34 -12.39
CA CYS A 130 8.63 -3.66 -11.10
C CYS A 130 9.57 -4.84 -11.28
N GLU A 131 10.86 -4.52 -11.41
CA GLU A 131 11.94 -5.49 -11.47
C GLU A 131 11.74 -6.42 -10.27
N TYR A 132 11.56 -7.73 -10.52
CA TYR A 132 11.46 -8.80 -9.51
C TYR A 132 10.06 -9.08 -8.90
N ASP A 133 9.00 -8.98 -9.70
CA ASP A 133 7.70 -9.62 -9.46
C ASP A 133 6.95 -9.13 -8.21
N CYS A 134 7.03 -7.82 -7.96
CA CYS A 134 6.43 -7.18 -6.78
C CYS A 134 4.95 -7.52 -6.61
N VAL A 135 4.20 -7.55 -7.72
CA VAL A 135 2.77 -7.87 -7.73
C VAL A 135 2.51 -9.36 -7.50
N GLU A 136 3.36 -10.25 -8.00
CA GLU A 136 3.19 -11.70 -7.83
C GLU A 136 3.47 -12.17 -6.38
N ARG A 137 4.14 -11.33 -5.60
CA ARG A 137 4.51 -11.60 -4.20
C ARG A 137 3.44 -11.18 -3.19
N VAL A 138 2.36 -10.54 -3.65
CA VAL A 138 1.33 -9.96 -2.79
C VAL A 138 -0.07 -10.42 -3.20
N ASP A 139 -0.98 -10.46 -2.24
CA ASP A 139 -2.38 -10.83 -2.48
C ASP A 139 -3.20 -9.67 -3.06
N LEU A 140 -2.74 -8.44 -2.84
CA LEU A 140 -3.39 -7.22 -3.28
C LEU A 140 -2.40 -6.08 -3.47
N THR A 141 -2.54 -5.33 -4.57
CA THR A 141 -1.87 -4.06 -4.80
C THR A 141 -2.86 -2.91 -4.71
N ILE A 142 -2.50 -1.87 -3.99
CA ILE A 142 -3.25 -0.63 -3.83
C ILE A 142 -2.48 0.49 -4.50
N LEU A 143 -3.08 1.14 -5.51
CA LEU A 143 -2.53 2.36 -6.11
C LEU A 143 -2.90 3.58 -5.26
N TYR A 144 -1.87 4.33 -4.86
CA TYR A 144 -2.03 5.66 -4.27
C TYR A 144 -1.76 6.76 -5.31
N GLY A 145 -2.62 6.83 -6.34
CA GLY A 145 -2.45 7.75 -7.46
C GLY A 145 -2.73 9.23 -7.17
N SER A 146 -3.18 9.59 -5.97
CA SER A 146 -3.18 11.00 -5.54
C SER A 146 -1.76 11.57 -5.52
N TRP A 147 -0.76 10.73 -5.24
CA TRP A 147 0.64 11.12 -5.32
C TRP A 147 1.09 11.30 -6.79
N ASP A 148 0.74 10.37 -7.68
CA ASP A 148 1.06 10.45 -9.11
C ASP A 148 0.45 11.70 -9.76
N LEU A 149 -0.84 11.97 -9.51
CA LEU A 149 -1.53 13.17 -10.02
C LEU A 149 -0.92 14.48 -9.51
N LYS A 150 -0.50 14.55 -8.23
CA LYS A 150 0.10 15.75 -7.64
C LYS A 150 1.55 15.97 -8.08
N HIS A 151 2.35 14.91 -8.16
CA HIS A 151 3.81 15.02 -8.28
C HIS A 151 4.31 14.81 -9.71
N TYR A 152 3.66 13.95 -10.51
CA TYR A 152 4.10 13.66 -11.88
C TYR A 152 3.46 14.59 -12.91
N LYS A 153 2.54 15.48 -12.50
CA LYS A 153 1.82 16.43 -13.36
C LYS A 153 1.17 15.76 -14.57
N ARG A 154 0.87 14.46 -14.50
CA ARG A 154 0.16 13.76 -15.54
C ARG A 154 -1.29 14.23 -15.53
N GLY A 155 -1.80 14.61 -16.69
CA GLY A 155 -3.22 14.89 -16.85
C GLY A 155 -4.03 13.64 -16.49
N LEU A 156 -5.26 13.84 -16.00
CA LEU A 156 -6.16 12.76 -15.58
C LEU A 156 -6.31 11.65 -16.64
N ALA A 157 -6.32 12.02 -17.92
CA ALA A 157 -6.39 11.07 -19.03
C ALA A 157 -5.18 10.13 -19.07
N SER A 158 -3.96 10.66 -18.95
CA SER A 158 -2.74 9.85 -18.94
C SER A 158 -2.66 8.93 -17.72
N TYR A 159 -3.12 9.41 -16.56
CA TYR A 159 -3.23 8.56 -15.37
C TYR A 159 -4.21 7.40 -15.58
N ARG A 160 -5.40 7.69 -16.12
CA ARG A 160 -6.42 6.68 -16.42
C ARG A 160 -5.90 5.62 -17.38
N ASP A 161 -5.23 6.02 -18.45
CA ASP A 161 -4.72 5.09 -19.46
C ASP A 161 -3.64 4.17 -18.86
N ALA A 162 -2.79 4.70 -17.97
CA ALA A 162 -1.80 3.92 -17.22
C ALA A 162 -2.46 2.89 -16.27
N VAL A 163 -3.51 3.30 -15.54
CA VAL A 163 -4.28 2.38 -14.68
C VAL A 163 -4.95 1.27 -15.50
N TYR A 164 -5.53 1.60 -16.65
CA TYR A 164 -6.10 0.58 -17.54
C TYR A 164 -5.05 -0.41 -18.04
N GLY A 165 -3.86 0.07 -18.38
CA GLY A 165 -2.73 -0.80 -18.74
C GLY A 165 -2.38 -1.77 -17.61
N ALA A 166 -2.30 -1.29 -16.36
CA ALA A 166 -2.03 -2.12 -15.19
C ALA A 166 -3.15 -3.15 -14.91
N LEU A 167 -4.42 -2.81 -15.16
CA LEU A 167 -5.55 -3.73 -15.02
C LEU A 167 -5.56 -4.82 -16.09
N GLN A 168 -5.22 -4.49 -17.34
CA GLN A 168 -5.15 -5.45 -18.44
C GLN A 168 -4.06 -6.52 -18.23
N ALA A 169 -3.03 -6.19 -17.46
CA ALA A 169 -2.00 -7.15 -17.04
C ALA A 169 -2.50 -8.18 -16.00
N SER A 170 -3.79 -8.17 -15.63
CA SER A 170 -4.40 -9.09 -14.66
C SER A 170 -3.82 -9.02 -13.25
N ASN A 171 -3.26 -7.87 -12.89
CA ASN A 171 -2.74 -7.62 -11.55
C ASN A 171 -3.91 -7.51 -10.53
N PRO A 172 -3.82 -8.15 -9.35
CA PRO A 172 -4.79 -7.94 -8.27
C PRO A 172 -4.66 -6.52 -7.71
N LEU A 173 -5.43 -5.58 -8.26
CA LEU A 173 -5.24 -4.14 -8.11
C LEU A 173 -6.51 -3.45 -7.63
N VAL A 174 -6.36 -2.50 -6.71
CA VAL A 174 -7.39 -1.52 -6.32
C VAL A 174 -6.79 -0.11 -6.45
N ASP A 175 -7.52 0.81 -7.09
CA ASP A 175 -7.11 2.22 -7.21
C ASP A 175 -8.01 3.14 -6.39
N LEU A 176 -7.41 3.77 -5.38
CA LEU A 176 -8.11 4.62 -4.43
C LEU A 176 -8.21 6.07 -4.88
N THR A 177 -7.45 6.45 -5.90
CA THR A 177 -7.55 7.76 -6.54
C THR A 177 -8.92 7.92 -7.15
N TRP A 178 -9.46 6.87 -7.75
CA TRP A 178 -10.80 6.90 -8.32
C TRP A 178 -11.87 7.07 -7.25
N GLU A 179 -11.68 6.52 -6.05
CA GLU A 179 -12.57 6.75 -4.90
C GLU A 179 -12.47 8.20 -4.41
N GLN A 180 -11.25 8.76 -4.34
CA GLN A 180 -11.03 10.17 -3.95
C GLN A 180 -11.53 11.17 -5.00
N LEU A 181 -11.60 10.77 -6.27
CA LEU A 181 -12.13 11.55 -7.39
C LEU A 181 -13.65 11.40 -7.56
N LEU A 182 -14.37 10.84 -6.59
CA LEU A 182 -15.84 10.74 -6.60
C LEU A 182 -16.59 12.00 -7.09
N PRO A 183 -16.16 13.25 -6.75
CA PRO A 183 -16.81 14.45 -7.30
C PRO A 183 -16.61 14.68 -8.80
N LEU A 184 -15.53 14.13 -9.38
CA LEU A 184 -15.14 14.31 -10.78
C LEU A 184 -15.62 13.18 -11.70
N ARG A 185 -16.10 12.05 -11.14
CA ARG A 185 -16.67 10.93 -11.92
C ARG A 185 -17.94 11.32 -12.69
N PHE A 186 -18.69 12.32 -12.23
CA PHE A 186 -19.95 12.78 -12.81
C PHE A 186 -19.81 14.05 -13.67
N ALA A 187 -18.58 14.55 -13.84
CA ALA A 187 -18.30 15.75 -14.62
C ALA A 187 -17.73 15.45 -16.02
N LEU A 188 -17.69 14.18 -16.41
CA LEU A 188 -17.30 13.68 -17.73
C LEU A 188 -18.50 13.06 -18.45
#